data_AF-A0A8I0TPL5-F1
#
_entry.id   AF-A0A8I0TPL5-F1
#
_cell.length_a   1.000
_cell.length_b   1.000
_cell.length_c   1.000
_cell.angle_alpha   90.00
_cell.angle_beta   90.00
_cell.angle_gamma   90.00
#
_symmetry.space_group_name_H-M   'P 1'
#
loop_
_entity.id
_entity.type
_entity.pdbx_description
1 polymer ?
#
loop_
_entity_poly.entity_id
_entity_poly.type
_entity_poly.pdbx_seq_one_letter_code
_entity_poly.pdbx_strand_id
1 'polypeptide(L)'
;MSTDRDRTGPPGDDLTLRRLVEQYGSPLYVYDLARVRTALEDLRAALPQPSRVYYSLKANSHPDLVAELRRGGARAEVTSRGELAAALEAGHPAAELMYSGPGKVPAELDEAIAAGMRTFSAESFGDLDRIGAAADAHGVTADCVLRINAAGAPGQGGLRMTGGPSQFGFDLDDLTERGARLLVKGVRIIGMHFFPLTNARDEDGLLAELAQSVRTAARLRDELGIPLHLLDLGGGFAAPYATPGERPAYPGLRSALSAVLDESLPGWRDGEPVVAFESGRYLVGDSGRLVSTVTDVKNSRGNTYAVLDSGINHLGGLSGLGRLLPLSAQPLSGPGPVADEAGDREPAPVTLAGPLCTPADILARAADLPGLRPGDLLAFPNVGAYGLSASLLGFLGHPAPAELVVDGAETVSASRLALRRHTVSPLTASRTEDITAMTETTTGTTPAGTADEPAAPWDPTYTALLQEALPRLAAQGELKPDTSLKAAGLDSLAMVEVLVRVEETYGIAVPDSELMADTFATPASLWRVVSALREQAAGRV
;
A
#
# COMPACT_ATOMS: atom_id res chain seq x y z
N MET A 1 34.34 -29.40 33.02
CA MET A 1 33.20 -28.95 33.86
C MET A 1 33.18 -27.44 33.84
N SER A 2 32.35 -26.87 32.97
CA SER A 2 31.52 -25.68 33.13
C SER A 2 31.18 -25.22 31.72
N THR A 3 30.05 -25.70 31.22
CA THR A 3 29.48 -25.33 29.93
C THR A 3 28.90 -23.93 30.06
N ASP A 4 29.45 -23.00 29.29
CA ASP A 4 28.98 -21.63 29.11
C ASP A 4 27.66 -21.64 28.31
N ARG A 5 26.58 -22.00 29.00
CA ARG A 5 25.19 -21.90 28.53
C ARG A 5 24.50 -20.82 29.36
N ASP A 6 24.86 -19.55 29.18
CA ASP A 6 23.99 -18.43 29.61
C ASP A 6 24.46 -17.05 29.11
N ARG A 7 24.42 -16.83 27.79
CA ARG A 7 24.53 -15.49 27.19
C ARG A 7 23.62 -15.36 25.97
N THR A 8 22.32 -15.47 26.21
CA THR A 8 21.27 -15.13 25.24
C THR A 8 20.72 -13.76 25.62
N GLY A 9 21.14 -12.72 24.90
CA GLY A 9 20.50 -11.41 24.97
C GLY A 9 19.09 -11.46 24.36
N PRO A 10 18.28 -10.40 24.54
CA PRO A 10 16.96 -10.34 23.92
C PRO A 10 17.06 -10.36 22.38
N PRO A 11 16.07 -10.93 21.67
CA PRO A 11 16.00 -10.86 20.21
C PRO A 11 16.06 -9.40 19.77
N GLY A 12 17.02 -9.11 18.89
CA GLY A 12 17.23 -7.76 18.37
C GLY A 12 18.37 -6.97 19.02
N ASP A 13 19.22 -7.60 19.84
CA ASP A 13 20.57 -7.06 20.05
C ASP A 13 21.49 -7.34 18.84
N ASP A 14 22.47 -6.47 18.62
CA ASP A 14 23.32 -6.52 17.43
C ASP A 14 24.14 -7.83 17.35
N LEU A 15 24.47 -8.42 18.50
CA LEU A 15 25.22 -9.67 18.57
C LEU A 15 24.39 -10.86 18.06
N THR A 16 23.10 -10.90 18.40
CA THR A 16 22.18 -11.93 17.90
C THR A 16 22.01 -11.81 16.39
N LEU A 17 21.78 -10.58 15.88
CA LEU A 17 21.66 -10.36 14.43
C LEU A 17 22.92 -10.78 13.66
N ARG A 18 24.11 -10.47 14.19
CA ARG A 18 25.39 -10.91 13.61
C ARG A 18 25.50 -12.43 13.54
N ARG A 19 25.18 -13.15 14.62
CA ARG A 19 25.19 -14.62 14.65
C ARG A 19 24.23 -15.23 13.63
N LEU A 20 23.04 -14.65 13.47
CA LEU A 20 22.09 -15.09 12.46
C LEU A 20 22.62 -14.87 11.05
N VAL A 21 23.28 -13.74 10.77
CA VAL A 21 23.95 -13.51 9.48
C VAL A 21 25.10 -14.48 9.25
N GLU A 22 25.91 -14.81 10.27
CA GLU A 22 26.96 -15.82 10.15
C GLU A 22 26.41 -17.21 9.77
N GLN A 23 25.23 -17.56 10.28
CA GLN A 23 24.60 -18.86 10.06
C GLN A 23 23.80 -18.94 8.74
N TYR A 24 23.07 -17.87 8.38
CA TYR A 24 22.09 -17.88 7.27
C TYR A 24 22.48 -16.96 6.10
N GLY A 25 23.54 -16.17 6.27
CA GLY A 25 23.97 -15.15 5.32
C GLY A 25 23.10 -13.90 5.33
N SER A 26 23.46 -12.95 4.48
CA SER A 26 22.68 -11.76 4.14
C SER A 26 22.36 -11.75 2.63
N PRO A 27 21.34 -11.01 2.17
CA PRO A 27 20.38 -10.24 2.96
C PRO A 27 19.44 -11.14 3.79
N LEU A 28 19.05 -10.65 4.97
CA LEU A 28 18.33 -11.42 5.98
C LEU A 28 17.21 -10.59 6.61
N TYR A 29 15.96 -11.05 6.48
CA TYR A 29 14.85 -10.57 7.29
C TYR A 29 14.75 -11.35 8.59
N VAL A 30 14.58 -10.66 9.72
CA VAL A 30 14.35 -11.26 11.03
C VAL A 30 13.06 -10.68 11.61
N TYR A 31 12.09 -11.54 11.91
CA TYR A 31 10.79 -11.19 12.49
C TYR A 31 10.68 -11.71 13.93
N ASP A 32 10.34 -10.83 14.87
CA ASP A 32 10.21 -11.16 16.30
C ASP A 32 8.73 -11.34 16.69
N LEU A 33 8.34 -12.58 17.04
CA LEU A 33 6.97 -12.91 17.45
C LEU A 33 6.55 -12.22 18.75
N ALA A 34 7.49 -11.93 19.66
CA ALA A 34 7.16 -11.20 20.89
C ALA A 34 6.63 -9.80 20.57
N ARG A 35 7.23 -9.13 19.57
CA ARG A 35 6.75 -7.81 19.12
C ARG A 35 5.37 -7.85 18.49
N VAL A 36 5.07 -8.92 17.74
CA VAL A 36 3.74 -9.13 17.14
C VAL A 36 2.67 -9.31 18.23
N ARG A 37 2.94 -10.12 19.25
CA ARG A 37 2.04 -10.30 20.40
C ARG A 37 1.78 -8.99 21.13
N THR A 38 2.84 -8.26 21.48
CA THR A 38 2.72 -6.96 22.15
C THR A 38 1.94 -5.96 21.28
N ALA A 39 2.15 -5.95 19.95
CA ALA A 39 1.39 -5.07 19.06
C ALA A 39 -0.12 -5.32 19.10
N LEU A 40 -0.52 -6.59 19.12
CA LEU A 40 -1.93 -6.97 19.19
C LEU A 40 -2.55 -6.61 20.54
N GLU A 41 -1.80 -6.81 21.63
CA GLU A 41 -2.22 -6.43 22.98
C GLU A 41 -2.39 -4.91 23.11
N ASP A 42 -1.40 -4.14 22.67
CA ASP A 42 -1.43 -2.67 22.65
C ASP A 42 -2.62 -2.15 21.85
N LEU A 43 -2.83 -2.68 20.64
CA LEU A 43 -3.95 -2.27 19.78
C LEU A 43 -5.28 -2.54 20.46
N ARG A 44 -5.49 -3.75 21.01
CA ARG A 44 -6.75 -4.08 21.70
C ARG A 44 -7.00 -3.25 22.94
N ALA A 45 -5.94 -2.89 23.67
CA ALA A 45 -6.03 -2.00 24.81
C ALA A 45 -6.51 -0.60 24.39
N ALA A 46 -6.05 -0.11 23.24
CA ALA A 46 -6.46 1.17 22.68
C ALA A 46 -7.87 1.18 22.04
N LEU A 47 -8.40 0.02 21.62
CA LEU A 47 -9.69 -0.05 20.94
C LEU A 47 -10.88 -0.14 21.93
N PRO A 48 -12.07 0.38 21.54
CA PRO A 48 -13.34 0.10 22.23
C PRO A 48 -13.57 -1.41 22.44
N GLN A 49 -14.28 -1.78 23.52
CA GLN A 49 -14.59 -3.19 23.81
C GLN A 49 -16.09 -3.36 24.08
N PRO A 50 -16.72 -4.42 23.53
CA PRO A 50 -16.13 -5.46 22.68
C PRO A 50 -15.81 -4.94 21.26
N SER A 51 -14.67 -5.36 20.70
CA SER A 51 -14.35 -5.15 19.28
C SER A 51 -13.56 -6.31 18.69
N ARG A 52 -13.63 -6.44 17.37
CA ARG A 52 -12.88 -7.42 16.58
C ARG A 52 -11.70 -6.76 15.89
N VAL A 53 -10.60 -7.49 15.79
CA VAL A 53 -9.43 -7.08 15.02
C VAL A 53 -9.25 -8.02 13.84
N TYR A 54 -9.19 -7.47 12.63
CA TYR A 54 -8.72 -8.15 11.43
C TYR A 54 -7.27 -7.77 11.15
N TYR A 55 -6.42 -8.77 10.94
CA TYR A 55 -5.09 -8.59 10.39
C TYR A 55 -5.18 -8.48 8.88
N SER A 56 -4.72 -7.36 8.31
CA SER A 56 -4.62 -7.19 6.87
C SER A 56 -3.36 -7.85 6.32
N LEU A 57 -3.50 -9.00 5.66
CA LEU A 57 -2.37 -9.84 5.24
C LEU A 57 -1.45 -9.17 4.22
N LYS A 58 -1.96 -8.17 3.47
CA LYS A 58 -1.17 -7.35 2.54
C LYS A 58 0.06 -6.70 3.19
N ALA A 59 0.05 -6.49 4.50
CA ALA A 59 1.21 -6.00 5.23
C ALA A 59 2.33 -7.05 5.26
N ASN A 60 2.04 -8.29 5.66
CA ASN A 60 2.98 -9.40 5.62
C ASN A 60 2.24 -10.75 5.73
N SER A 61 2.18 -11.51 4.64
CA SER A 61 1.49 -12.80 4.62
C SER A 61 2.32 -13.98 5.15
N HIS A 62 3.45 -13.72 5.82
CA HIS A 62 4.31 -14.78 6.37
C HIS A 62 3.53 -15.70 7.34
N PRO A 63 3.45 -17.02 7.09
CA PRO A 63 2.55 -17.93 7.81
C PRO A 63 2.69 -17.90 9.33
N ASP A 64 3.92 -17.81 9.84
CA ASP A 64 4.15 -17.76 11.30
C ASP A 64 3.61 -16.48 11.96
N LEU A 65 3.70 -15.32 11.28
CA LEU A 65 3.16 -14.06 11.81
C LEU A 65 1.62 -14.10 11.81
N VAL A 66 1.04 -14.63 10.73
CA VAL A 66 -0.41 -14.83 10.61
C VAL A 66 -0.90 -15.80 11.69
N ALA A 67 -0.20 -16.92 11.89
CA ALA A 67 -0.53 -17.92 12.91
C ALA A 67 -0.43 -17.34 14.32
N GLU A 68 0.55 -16.49 14.58
CA GLU A 68 0.71 -15.83 15.88
C GLU A 68 -0.44 -14.86 16.18
N LEU A 69 -0.82 -14.02 15.21
CA LEU A 69 -1.97 -13.14 15.34
C LEU A 69 -3.28 -13.90 15.51
N ARG A 70 -3.44 -15.03 14.81
CA ARG A 70 -4.57 -15.95 15.00
C ARG A 70 -4.63 -16.52 16.42
N ARG A 71 -3.50 -16.99 16.96
CA ARG A 71 -3.43 -17.49 18.36
C ARG A 71 -3.80 -16.40 19.35
N GLY A 72 -3.42 -15.16 19.06
CA GLY A 72 -3.88 -13.98 19.78
C GLY A 72 -5.37 -13.70 19.63
N GLY A 73 -6.06 -14.30 18.65
CA GLY A 73 -7.51 -14.13 18.40
C GLY A 73 -7.84 -13.00 17.43
N ALA A 74 -6.86 -12.51 16.66
CA ALA A 74 -7.17 -11.70 15.48
C ALA A 74 -7.75 -12.61 14.39
N ARG A 75 -8.64 -12.04 13.57
CA ARG A 75 -9.11 -12.67 12.34
C ARG A 75 -8.27 -12.16 11.17
N ALA A 76 -8.44 -12.73 9.98
CA ALA A 76 -7.67 -12.32 8.82
C ALA A 76 -8.57 -11.66 7.77
N GLU A 77 -8.07 -10.55 7.23
CA GLU A 77 -8.59 -9.86 6.05
C GLU A 77 -7.66 -10.16 4.87
N VAL A 78 -8.24 -10.65 3.79
CA VAL A 78 -7.53 -11.13 2.60
C VAL A 78 -8.07 -10.45 1.35
N THR A 79 -7.20 -10.25 0.37
CA THR A 79 -7.50 -9.55 -0.90
C THR A 79 -7.21 -10.39 -2.14
N SER A 80 -6.60 -11.56 -1.97
CA SER A 80 -6.20 -12.45 -3.05
C SER A 80 -6.23 -13.92 -2.64
N ARG A 81 -6.21 -14.82 -3.63
CA ARG A 81 -6.06 -16.27 -3.42
C ARG A 81 -4.80 -16.64 -2.64
N GLY A 82 -3.69 -15.92 -2.87
CA GLY A 82 -2.44 -16.16 -2.16
C GLY A 82 -2.55 -15.84 -0.67
N GLU A 83 -3.21 -14.72 -0.34
CA GLU A 83 -3.47 -14.35 1.06
C GLU A 83 -4.48 -15.30 1.72
N LEU A 84 -5.52 -15.70 0.99
CA LEU A 84 -6.45 -16.73 1.48
C LEU A 84 -5.71 -18.03 1.82
N ALA A 85 -4.87 -18.53 0.91
CA ALA A 85 -4.09 -19.73 1.14
C ALA A 85 -3.19 -19.60 2.39
N ALA A 86 -2.48 -18.47 2.53
CA ALA A 86 -1.65 -18.19 3.70
C ALA A 86 -2.46 -18.15 5.02
N ALA A 87 -3.65 -17.54 5.00
CA ALA A 87 -4.53 -17.51 6.17
C ALA A 87 -5.02 -18.91 6.57
N LEU A 88 -5.40 -19.74 5.59
CA LEU A 88 -5.84 -21.12 5.83
C LEU A 88 -4.67 -21.99 6.34
N GLU A 89 -3.48 -21.85 5.76
CA GLU A 89 -2.27 -22.55 6.20
C GLU A 89 -1.90 -22.19 7.65
N ALA A 90 -2.04 -20.91 8.02
CA ALA A 90 -1.88 -20.44 9.39
C ALA A 90 -2.98 -20.93 10.37
N GLY A 91 -3.98 -21.65 9.86
CA GLY A 91 -5.04 -22.30 10.64
C GLY A 91 -6.27 -21.43 10.89
N HIS A 92 -6.48 -20.35 10.14
CA HIS A 92 -7.74 -19.60 10.24
C HIS A 92 -8.89 -20.43 9.65
N PRO A 93 -10.05 -20.49 10.33
CA PRO A 93 -11.25 -21.03 9.71
C PRO A 93 -11.75 -20.05 8.64
N ALA A 94 -11.99 -20.55 7.42
CA ALA A 94 -12.44 -19.72 6.29
C ALA A 94 -13.69 -18.89 6.60
N ALA A 95 -14.62 -19.44 7.38
CA ALA A 95 -15.86 -18.77 7.78
C ALA A 95 -15.66 -17.53 8.66
N GLU A 96 -14.46 -17.33 9.23
CA GLU A 96 -14.13 -16.15 10.03
C GLU A 96 -13.32 -15.10 9.25
N LEU A 97 -12.92 -15.41 8.02
CA LEU A 97 -12.16 -14.51 7.16
C LEU A 97 -13.08 -13.48 6.49
N MET A 98 -12.53 -12.31 6.19
CA MET A 98 -13.17 -11.31 5.34
C MET A 98 -12.38 -11.15 4.04
N TYR A 99 -13.05 -11.28 2.89
CA TYR A 99 -12.44 -11.00 1.59
C TYR A 99 -12.72 -9.55 1.18
N SER A 100 -11.68 -8.74 0.95
CA SER A 100 -11.78 -7.35 0.52
C SER A 100 -11.12 -7.12 -0.85
N GLY A 101 -11.08 -5.86 -1.32
CA GLY A 101 -10.33 -5.46 -2.52
C GLY A 101 -11.20 -5.31 -3.77
N PRO A 102 -10.90 -4.34 -4.66
CA PRO A 102 -11.80 -3.93 -5.75
C PRO A 102 -11.82 -4.87 -6.96
N GLY A 103 -10.85 -5.79 -7.05
CA GLY A 103 -10.56 -6.58 -8.25
C GLY A 103 -11.09 -8.01 -8.24
N LYS A 104 -12.06 -8.37 -7.38
CA LYS A 104 -12.50 -9.77 -7.22
C LYS A 104 -13.04 -10.33 -8.54
N VAL A 105 -12.45 -11.45 -8.99
CA VAL A 105 -12.90 -12.15 -10.21
C VAL A 105 -13.68 -13.43 -9.85
N PRO A 106 -14.56 -13.93 -10.74
CA PRO A 106 -15.39 -15.09 -10.45
C PRO A 106 -14.63 -16.32 -9.94
N ALA A 107 -13.49 -16.65 -10.56
CA ALA A 107 -12.69 -17.79 -10.13
C ALA A 107 -12.12 -17.66 -8.71
N GLU A 108 -11.83 -16.43 -8.24
CA GLU A 108 -11.38 -16.20 -6.87
C GLU A 108 -12.54 -16.32 -5.88
N LEU A 109 -13.72 -15.81 -6.24
CA LEU A 109 -14.93 -15.90 -5.43
C LEU A 109 -15.39 -17.35 -5.28
N ASP A 110 -15.40 -18.12 -6.37
CA ASP A 110 -15.72 -19.56 -6.34
C ASP A 110 -14.78 -20.30 -5.39
N GLU A 111 -13.46 -20.05 -5.47
CA GLU A 111 -12.48 -20.67 -4.57
C GLU A 111 -12.68 -20.26 -3.10
N ALA A 112 -12.88 -18.97 -2.84
CA ALA A 112 -13.10 -18.46 -1.48
C ALA A 112 -14.36 -19.07 -0.84
N ILE A 113 -15.46 -19.11 -1.59
CA ILE A 113 -16.74 -19.66 -1.11
C ILE A 113 -16.65 -21.18 -0.92
N ALA A 114 -15.99 -21.88 -1.85
CA ALA A 114 -15.72 -23.32 -1.75
C ALA A 114 -14.85 -23.67 -0.53
N ALA A 115 -13.87 -22.82 -0.20
CA ALA A 115 -13.06 -22.96 1.00
C ALA A 115 -13.86 -22.73 2.31
N GLY A 116 -15.06 -22.16 2.22
CA GLY A 116 -15.95 -21.93 3.35
C GLY A 116 -16.08 -20.47 3.77
N MET A 117 -15.50 -19.52 3.03
CA MET A 117 -15.67 -18.09 3.31
C MET A 117 -17.12 -17.65 3.08
N ARG A 118 -17.60 -16.75 3.94
CA ARG A 118 -18.95 -16.20 3.85
C ARG A 118 -18.97 -14.69 3.88
N THR A 119 -17.97 -14.02 4.45
CA THR A 119 -17.96 -12.56 4.61
C THR A 119 -17.11 -11.88 3.54
N PHE A 120 -17.71 -10.91 2.85
CA PHE A 120 -17.08 -10.14 1.78
C PHE A 120 -17.29 -8.65 2.02
N SER A 121 -16.25 -7.86 1.79
CA SER A 121 -16.39 -6.41 1.64
C SER A 121 -16.64 -6.11 0.17
N ALA A 122 -17.87 -5.72 -0.16
CA ALA A 122 -18.27 -5.41 -1.52
C ALA A 122 -17.88 -3.97 -1.87
N GLU A 123 -17.35 -3.80 -3.08
CA GLU A 123 -16.71 -2.55 -3.52
C GLU A 123 -17.58 -1.77 -4.53
N SER A 124 -18.53 -2.44 -5.19
CA SER A 124 -19.44 -1.83 -6.17
C SER A 124 -20.66 -2.72 -6.43
N PHE A 125 -21.66 -2.20 -7.15
CA PHE A 125 -22.83 -3.00 -7.53
C PHE A 125 -22.44 -4.21 -8.39
N GLY A 126 -21.47 -4.04 -9.30
CA GLY A 126 -20.97 -5.14 -10.11
C GLY A 126 -20.19 -6.17 -9.29
N ASP A 127 -19.50 -5.74 -8.23
CA ASP A 127 -18.85 -6.66 -7.29
C ASP A 127 -19.88 -7.47 -6.49
N LEU A 128 -20.95 -6.83 -6.00
CA LEU A 128 -22.08 -7.52 -5.37
C LEU A 128 -22.71 -8.57 -6.29
N ASP A 129 -22.94 -8.23 -7.57
CA ASP A 129 -23.51 -9.16 -8.56
C ASP A 129 -22.62 -10.42 -8.71
N ARG A 130 -21.29 -10.24 -8.75
CA ARG A 130 -20.33 -11.36 -8.85
C ARG A 130 -20.31 -12.21 -7.59
N ILE A 131 -20.29 -11.59 -6.41
CA ILE A 131 -20.34 -12.30 -5.12
C ILE A 131 -21.63 -13.12 -5.02
N GLY A 132 -22.77 -12.53 -5.37
CA GLY A 132 -24.06 -13.21 -5.35
C GLY A 132 -24.14 -14.37 -6.32
N ALA A 133 -23.65 -14.20 -7.54
CA ALA A 133 -23.61 -15.28 -8.54
C ALA A 133 -22.78 -16.47 -8.06
N ALA A 134 -21.60 -16.23 -7.47
CA ALA A 134 -20.76 -17.27 -6.92
C ALA A 134 -21.44 -17.96 -5.71
N ALA A 135 -22.02 -17.19 -4.79
CA ALA A 135 -22.73 -17.73 -3.62
C ALA A 135 -23.92 -18.62 -4.04
N ASP A 136 -24.72 -18.16 -5.00
CA ASP A 136 -25.86 -18.90 -5.54
C ASP A 136 -25.42 -20.20 -6.23
N ALA A 137 -24.33 -20.16 -7.01
CA ALA A 137 -23.76 -21.35 -7.65
C ALA A 137 -23.32 -22.42 -6.64
N HIS A 138 -22.87 -22.00 -5.45
CA HIS A 138 -22.51 -22.88 -4.35
C HIS A 138 -23.68 -23.23 -3.42
N GLY A 139 -24.89 -22.71 -3.67
CA GLY A 139 -26.08 -22.94 -2.83
C GLY A 139 -25.96 -22.35 -1.43
N VAL A 140 -25.20 -21.27 -1.27
CA VAL A 140 -24.99 -20.57 0.02
C VAL A 140 -25.39 -19.10 -0.07
N THR A 141 -25.38 -18.41 1.06
CA THR A 141 -25.53 -16.95 1.12
C THR A 141 -24.22 -16.33 1.56
N ALA A 142 -23.76 -15.32 0.81
CA ALA A 142 -22.63 -14.48 1.16
C ALA A 142 -23.12 -13.29 1.99
N ASP A 143 -22.43 -13.04 3.09
CA ASP A 143 -22.59 -11.86 3.93
C ASP A 143 -21.72 -10.73 3.42
N CYS A 144 -22.34 -9.64 3.00
CA CYS A 144 -21.63 -8.49 2.45
C CYS A 144 -21.70 -7.29 3.39
N VAL A 145 -20.54 -6.72 3.70
CA VAL A 145 -20.45 -5.33 4.15
C VAL A 145 -20.21 -4.43 2.94
N LEU A 146 -20.87 -3.29 2.89
CA LEU A 146 -20.68 -2.30 1.82
C LEU A 146 -19.48 -1.42 2.16
N ARG A 147 -18.43 -1.42 1.32
CA ARG A 147 -17.32 -0.49 1.51
C ARG A 147 -17.75 0.90 1.06
N ILE A 148 -17.66 1.89 1.94
CA ILE A 148 -18.19 3.23 1.66
C ILE A 148 -17.04 4.19 1.30
N ASN A 149 -17.15 4.83 0.14
CA ASN A 149 -16.35 6.00 -0.22
C ASN A 149 -17.05 7.26 0.28
N ALA A 150 -16.72 7.69 1.51
CA ALA A 150 -17.27 8.89 2.11
C ALA A 150 -16.23 10.01 2.19
N ALA A 151 -16.69 11.26 2.08
CA ALA A 151 -15.90 12.42 2.43
C ALA A 151 -15.38 12.30 3.88
N GLY A 152 -14.06 12.36 4.05
CA GLY A 152 -13.41 12.29 5.36
C GLY A 152 -13.65 13.52 6.23
N ALA A 153 -13.17 13.49 7.47
CA ALA A 153 -13.32 14.60 8.41
C ALA A 153 -12.61 15.89 7.89
N PRO A 154 -13.17 17.10 8.14
CA PRO A 154 -12.50 18.34 7.76
C PRO A 154 -11.16 18.55 8.49
N GLY A 155 -10.13 19.02 7.77
CA GLY A 155 -8.99 19.72 8.38
C GLY A 155 -7.81 18.91 8.93
N GLN A 156 -7.66 17.62 8.61
CA GLN A 156 -6.57 16.80 9.16
C GLN A 156 -5.68 16.16 8.06
N GLY A 157 -4.35 16.22 8.30
CA GLY A 157 -3.31 15.84 7.35
C GLY A 157 -2.91 14.37 7.43
N GLY A 158 -2.86 13.72 6.27
CA GLY A 158 -2.54 12.30 6.04
C GLY A 158 -2.95 11.93 4.61
N LEU A 159 -2.48 10.79 4.07
CA LEU A 159 -2.95 10.32 2.77
C LEU A 159 -4.37 9.75 2.95
N ARG A 160 -5.36 10.44 2.38
CA ARG A 160 -6.76 10.04 2.41
C ARG A 160 -7.00 8.92 1.40
N MET A 161 -7.81 7.94 1.78
CA MET A 161 -8.18 6.81 0.92
C MET A 161 -9.64 6.90 0.42
N THR A 162 -10.40 7.89 0.91
CA THR A 162 -11.82 8.13 0.57
C THR A 162 -12.12 9.62 0.41
N GLY A 163 -13.28 9.96 -0.18
CA GLY A 163 -13.81 11.31 -0.24
C GLY A 163 -13.56 12.08 -1.54
N GLY A 164 -13.06 11.38 -2.57
CA GLY A 164 -12.92 11.86 -3.94
C GLY A 164 -13.01 10.67 -4.91
N PRO A 165 -12.77 10.87 -6.23
CA PRO A 165 -12.73 9.79 -7.19
C PRO A 165 -11.77 8.69 -6.73
N SER A 166 -12.29 7.46 -6.59
CA SER A 166 -11.56 6.33 -6.03
C SER A 166 -12.01 5.04 -6.69
N GLN A 167 -11.08 4.10 -6.82
CA GLN A 167 -11.39 2.73 -7.23
C GLN A 167 -12.02 1.89 -6.11
N PHE A 168 -12.13 2.44 -4.90
CA PHE A 168 -12.58 1.72 -3.71
C PHE A 168 -13.93 2.20 -3.23
N GLY A 169 -14.79 1.23 -2.93
CA GLY A 169 -16.09 1.45 -2.30
C GLY A 169 -17.13 2.13 -3.17
N PHE A 170 -18.34 2.15 -2.66
CA PHE A 170 -19.48 2.83 -3.24
C PHE A 170 -19.43 4.32 -2.87
N ASP A 171 -19.66 5.17 -3.87
CA ASP A 171 -19.97 6.56 -3.59
C ASP A 171 -21.27 6.65 -2.80
N LEU A 172 -21.25 7.52 -1.79
CA LEU A 172 -22.35 7.69 -0.86
C LEU A 172 -23.68 8.05 -1.56
N ASP A 173 -23.61 8.94 -2.54
CA ASP A 173 -24.76 9.42 -3.30
C ASP A 173 -25.37 8.28 -4.15
N ASP A 174 -24.52 7.46 -4.74
CA ASP A 174 -24.91 6.28 -5.54
C ASP A 174 -25.71 5.26 -4.71
N LEU A 175 -25.32 5.03 -3.45
CA LEU A 175 -26.07 4.14 -2.55
C LEU A 175 -27.46 4.68 -2.22
N THR A 176 -27.59 6.00 -2.11
CA THR A 176 -28.85 6.66 -1.78
C THR A 176 -29.79 6.66 -2.98
N GLU A 177 -29.28 6.94 -4.17
CA GLU A 177 -30.07 6.97 -5.40
C GLU A 177 -30.43 5.56 -5.90
N ARG A 178 -29.55 4.59 -5.69
CA ARG A 178 -29.64 3.26 -6.30
C ARG A 178 -29.78 2.14 -5.28
N GLY A 179 -30.21 2.41 -4.05
CA GLY A 179 -30.31 1.41 -2.97
C GLY A 179 -31.07 0.12 -3.33
N ALA A 180 -32.04 0.18 -4.24
CA ALA A 180 -32.74 -1.01 -4.75
C ALA A 180 -31.81 -2.03 -5.43
N ARG A 181 -30.67 -1.60 -6.00
CA ARG A 181 -29.63 -2.45 -6.60
C ARG A 181 -28.89 -3.32 -5.58
N LEU A 182 -29.02 -3.06 -4.29
CA LEU A 182 -28.41 -3.86 -3.23
C LEU A 182 -29.09 -5.22 -3.03
N LEU A 183 -30.30 -5.39 -3.59
CA LEU A 183 -31.03 -6.65 -3.57
C LEU A 183 -30.46 -7.62 -4.62
N VAL A 184 -29.44 -8.37 -4.23
CA VAL A 184 -28.77 -9.37 -5.08
C VAL A 184 -29.05 -10.77 -4.53
N LYS A 185 -29.48 -11.69 -5.40
CA LYS A 185 -29.69 -13.10 -5.04
C LYS A 185 -28.38 -13.71 -4.52
N GLY A 186 -28.46 -14.49 -3.44
CA GLY A 186 -27.29 -15.12 -2.82
C GLY A 186 -26.49 -14.18 -1.92
N VAL A 187 -26.89 -12.91 -1.77
CA VAL A 187 -26.25 -11.93 -0.90
C VAL A 187 -27.17 -11.52 0.24
N ARG A 188 -26.59 -11.36 1.42
CA ARG A 188 -27.19 -10.67 2.56
C ARG A 188 -26.31 -9.48 2.92
N ILE A 189 -26.84 -8.27 2.83
CA ILE A 189 -26.13 -7.08 3.33
C ILE A 189 -26.20 -7.08 4.86
N ILE A 190 -25.05 -7.08 5.51
CA ILE A 190 -24.92 -7.18 6.97
C ILE A 190 -24.28 -5.94 7.60
N GLY A 191 -23.88 -4.94 6.82
CA GLY A 191 -23.37 -3.69 7.35
C GLY A 191 -22.43 -2.96 6.41
N MET A 192 -21.45 -2.26 6.99
CA MET A 192 -20.63 -1.28 6.28
C MET A 192 -19.15 -1.42 6.67
N HIS A 193 -18.29 -1.09 5.71
CA HIS A 193 -16.84 -1.06 5.87
C HIS A 193 -16.31 0.31 5.46
N PHE A 194 -15.49 0.90 6.32
CA PHE A 194 -14.80 2.17 6.08
C PHE A 194 -13.29 1.93 6.13
N PHE A 195 -12.54 2.59 5.27
CA PHE A 195 -11.08 2.64 5.38
C PHE A 195 -10.64 4.08 5.09
N PRO A 196 -10.86 5.02 6.03
CA PRO A 196 -10.77 6.45 5.74
C PRO A 196 -9.33 6.95 5.54
N LEU A 197 -8.36 6.27 6.18
CA LEU A 197 -7.01 6.77 6.36
C LEU A 197 -5.99 5.63 6.45
N THR A 198 -4.77 5.90 5.99
CA THR A 198 -3.58 5.08 6.28
C THR A 198 -2.55 5.90 7.05
N ASN A 199 -1.89 5.28 8.03
CA ASN A 199 -0.76 5.83 8.77
C ASN A 199 -1.03 7.24 9.33
N ALA A 200 -2.00 7.34 10.23
CA ALA A 200 -2.44 8.58 10.86
C ALA A 200 -1.26 9.35 11.48
N ARG A 201 -1.30 10.68 11.35
CA ARG A 201 -0.26 11.55 11.91
C ARG A 201 -0.21 11.49 13.43
N ASP A 202 -1.38 11.50 14.06
CA ASP A 202 -1.58 11.53 15.50
C ASP A 202 -2.92 10.87 15.88
N GLU A 203 -3.14 10.73 17.19
CA GLU A 203 -4.34 10.11 17.74
C GLU A 203 -5.61 10.91 17.46
N ASP A 204 -5.56 12.24 17.55
CA ASP A 204 -6.71 13.11 17.33
C ASP A 204 -7.23 13.00 15.89
N GLY A 205 -6.32 12.88 14.91
CA GLY A 205 -6.70 12.63 13.52
C GLY A 205 -7.29 11.26 13.27
N LEU A 206 -6.72 10.22 13.90
CA LEU A 206 -7.29 8.88 13.83
C LEU A 206 -8.71 8.85 14.43
N LEU A 207 -8.88 9.44 15.63
CA LEU A 207 -10.18 9.52 16.29
C LEU A 207 -11.20 10.28 15.46
N ALA A 208 -10.82 11.41 14.85
CA ALA A 208 -11.73 12.21 14.03
C ALA A 208 -12.29 11.44 12.84
N GLU A 209 -11.45 10.69 12.12
CA GLU A 209 -11.86 9.89 10.96
C GLU A 209 -12.71 8.67 11.37
N LEU A 210 -12.32 7.96 12.43
CA LEU A 210 -13.10 6.82 12.95
C LEU A 210 -14.48 7.29 13.47
N ALA A 211 -14.53 8.39 14.21
CA ALA A 211 -15.77 8.96 14.70
C ALA A 211 -16.68 9.43 13.56
N GLN A 212 -16.10 10.00 12.49
CA GLN A 212 -16.86 10.37 11.30
C GLN A 212 -17.43 9.15 10.58
N SER A 213 -16.67 8.05 10.51
CA SER A 213 -17.13 6.78 9.93
C SER A 213 -18.29 6.19 10.72
N VAL A 214 -18.21 6.20 12.06
CA VAL A 214 -19.32 5.76 12.94
C VAL A 214 -20.60 6.56 12.70
N ARG A 215 -20.51 7.90 12.69
CA ARG A 215 -21.67 8.76 12.43
C ARG A 215 -22.25 8.56 11.03
N THR A 216 -21.39 8.39 10.04
CA THR A 216 -21.80 8.12 8.65
C THR A 216 -22.53 6.78 8.55
N ALA A 217 -22.03 5.74 9.22
CA ALA A 217 -22.66 4.43 9.26
C ALA A 217 -24.04 4.47 9.92
N ALA A 218 -24.17 5.15 11.07
CA ALA A 218 -25.44 5.31 11.76
C ALA A 218 -26.47 6.05 10.89
N ARG A 219 -26.05 7.14 10.23
CA ARG A 219 -26.91 7.88 9.30
C ARG A 219 -27.37 7.00 8.13
N LEU A 220 -26.44 6.30 7.46
CA LEU A 220 -26.76 5.44 6.32
C LEU A 220 -27.66 4.27 6.70
N ARG A 221 -27.48 3.69 7.89
CA ARG A 221 -28.36 2.64 8.42
C ARG A 221 -29.81 3.15 8.46
N ASP A 222 -30.00 4.36 8.97
CA ASP A 222 -31.33 4.96 9.15
C ASP A 222 -31.94 5.41 7.81
N GLU A 223 -31.12 5.98 6.91
CA GLU A 223 -31.57 6.45 5.58
C GLU A 223 -31.89 5.31 4.61
N LEU A 224 -31.08 4.25 4.59
CA LEU A 224 -31.20 3.15 3.63
C LEU A 224 -31.94 1.93 4.20
N GLY A 225 -32.19 1.89 5.51
CA GLY A 225 -32.82 0.75 6.19
C GLY A 225 -31.96 -0.52 6.14
N ILE A 226 -30.64 -0.39 5.99
CA ILE A 226 -29.71 -1.52 5.90
C ILE A 226 -29.40 -2.05 7.31
N PRO A 227 -29.50 -3.37 7.56
CA PRO A 227 -29.05 -3.96 8.81
C PRO A 227 -27.57 -3.68 9.07
N LEU A 228 -27.23 -3.34 10.31
CA LEU A 228 -25.85 -3.08 10.72
C LEU A 228 -25.45 -4.11 11.79
N HIS A 229 -25.14 -5.33 11.34
CA HIS A 229 -24.60 -6.43 12.14
C HIS A 229 -23.08 -6.37 12.27
N LEU A 230 -22.39 -5.86 11.25
CA LEU A 230 -20.94 -5.66 11.23
C LEU A 230 -20.63 -4.24 10.74
N LEU A 231 -19.96 -3.47 11.61
CA LEU A 231 -19.36 -2.19 11.24
C LEU A 231 -17.84 -2.35 11.29
N ASP A 232 -17.23 -2.44 10.13
CA ASP A 232 -15.77 -2.40 10.02
C ASP A 232 -15.30 -0.95 9.82
N LEU A 233 -14.52 -0.44 10.77
CA LEU A 233 -14.00 0.92 10.74
C LEU A 233 -12.62 1.00 10.06
N GLY A 234 -12.10 -0.13 9.58
CA GLY A 234 -10.82 -0.22 8.89
C GLY A 234 -9.65 0.11 9.80
N GLY A 235 -8.60 0.64 9.18
CA GLY A 235 -7.33 0.92 9.86
C GLY A 235 -7.02 2.40 10.00
N GLY A 236 -5.75 2.73 9.77
CA GLY A 236 -5.21 4.07 9.99
C GLY A 236 -4.17 4.13 11.11
N PHE A 237 -4.02 3.06 11.90
CA PHE A 237 -2.97 2.94 12.91
C PHE A 237 -1.59 3.07 12.28
N ALA A 238 -0.79 3.98 12.83
CA ALA A 238 0.51 4.32 12.29
C ALA A 238 1.60 3.42 12.85
N ALA A 239 2.67 3.23 12.08
CA ALA A 239 3.89 2.60 12.58
C ALA A 239 5.09 3.22 11.85
N PRO A 240 6.27 3.27 12.51
CA PRO A 240 7.50 3.61 11.81
C PRO A 240 7.74 2.62 10.66
N TYR A 241 8.39 3.10 9.60
CA TYR A 241 8.75 2.25 8.46
C TYR A 241 10.17 2.56 8.02
N ALA A 242 11.04 1.56 8.09
CA ALA A 242 12.45 1.68 7.71
C ALA A 242 13.19 2.84 8.40
N THR A 243 12.74 3.22 9.59
CA THR A 243 13.35 4.25 10.45
C THR A 243 13.29 3.81 11.90
N PRO A 244 14.23 4.24 12.76
CA PRO A 244 14.15 4.00 14.19
C PRO A 244 12.90 4.65 14.79
N GLY A 245 12.39 4.07 15.88
CA GLY A 245 11.23 4.56 16.61
C GLY A 245 10.32 3.44 17.05
N GLU A 246 9.40 3.78 17.95
CA GLU A 246 8.39 2.88 18.47
C GLU A 246 7.03 3.16 17.81
N ARG A 247 6.10 2.20 17.94
CA ARG A 247 4.72 2.38 17.52
C ARG A 247 4.07 3.50 18.35
N PRO A 248 3.25 4.38 17.75
CA PRO A 248 2.46 5.33 18.53
C PRO A 248 1.53 4.62 19.53
N ALA A 249 1.37 5.23 20.69
CA ALA A 249 0.34 4.86 21.67
C ALA A 249 -0.94 5.66 21.44
N TYR A 250 -2.08 5.10 21.84
CA TYR A 250 -3.41 5.71 21.67
C TYR A 250 -4.22 5.72 22.98
N PRO A 251 -3.74 6.41 24.05
CA PRO A 251 -4.33 6.33 25.38
C PRO A 251 -5.79 6.84 25.51
N GLY A 252 -6.22 7.81 24.69
CA GLY A 252 -7.56 8.39 24.73
C GLY A 252 -8.55 7.74 23.74
N LEU A 253 -8.06 7.00 22.75
CA LEU A 253 -8.85 6.49 21.64
C LEU A 253 -10.02 5.62 22.12
N ARG A 254 -9.77 4.69 23.04
CA ARG A 254 -10.81 3.80 23.57
C ARG A 254 -11.98 4.59 24.14
N SER A 255 -11.71 5.53 25.05
CA SER A 255 -12.77 6.24 25.78
C SER A 255 -13.53 7.17 24.85
N ALA A 256 -12.81 7.94 24.03
CA ALA A 256 -13.42 8.89 23.11
C ALA A 256 -14.25 8.21 22.02
N LEU A 257 -13.73 7.17 21.38
CA LEU A 257 -14.47 6.45 20.34
C LEU A 257 -15.65 5.64 20.92
N SER A 258 -15.50 5.08 22.13
CA SER A 258 -16.64 4.43 22.82
C SER A 258 -17.79 5.40 23.06
N ALA A 259 -17.51 6.66 23.42
CA ALA A 259 -18.55 7.66 23.61
C ALA A 259 -19.33 7.94 22.30
N VAL A 260 -18.62 8.02 21.17
CA VAL A 260 -19.25 8.20 19.85
C VAL A 260 -20.09 6.98 19.46
N LEU A 261 -19.60 5.77 19.74
CA LEU A 261 -20.35 4.53 19.52
C LEU A 261 -21.58 4.42 20.42
N ASP A 262 -21.47 4.80 21.70
CA ASP A 262 -22.59 4.82 22.65
C ASP A 262 -23.70 5.79 22.20
N GLU A 263 -23.32 6.94 21.65
CA GLU A 263 -24.25 7.93 21.10
C GLU A 263 -24.91 7.45 19.79
N SER A 264 -24.11 6.93 18.86
CA SER A 264 -24.58 6.65 17.49
C SER A 264 -25.19 5.25 17.33
N LEU A 265 -24.76 4.28 18.12
CA LEU A 265 -25.01 2.84 17.96
C LEU A 265 -25.22 2.12 19.30
N PRO A 266 -26.23 2.48 20.12
CA PRO A 266 -26.34 2.09 21.54
C PRO A 266 -26.36 0.56 21.85
N GLY A 267 -26.53 -0.32 20.85
CA GLY A 267 -26.46 -1.79 21.00
C GLY A 267 -25.06 -2.40 20.80
N TRP A 268 -24.05 -1.62 20.39
CA TRP A 268 -22.72 -2.15 20.03
C TRP A 268 -22.04 -2.91 21.17
N ARG A 269 -22.32 -2.53 22.43
CA ARG A 269 -21.78 -3.19 23.63
C ARG A 269 -22.33 -4.59 23.84
N ASP A 270 -23.54 -4.85 23.35
CA ASP A 270 -24.17 -6.16 23.35
C ASP A 270 -23.75 -7.02 22.14
N GLY A 271 -22.87 -6.46 21.28
CA GLY A 271 -22.35 -7.11 20.09
C GLY A 271 -23.15 -6.85 18.81
N GLU A 272 -24.05 -5.86 18.80
CA GLU A 272 -24.91 -5.53 17.65
C GLU A 272 -24.94 -4.01 17.39
N PRO A 273 -24.13 -3.49 16.44
CA PRO A 273 -23.21 -4.21 15.57
C PRO A 273 -22.00 -4.79 16.30
N VAL A 274 -21.41 -5.84 15.71
CA VAL A 274 -20.00 -6.15 15.91
C VAL A 274 -19.19 -5.00 15.32
N VAL A 275 -18.43 -4.30 16.16
CA VAL A 275 -17.47 -3.29 15.71
C VAL A 275 -16.14 -3.96 15.42
N ALA A 276 -15.59 -3.73 14.23
CA ALA A 276 -14.32 -4.28 13.79
C ALA A 276 -13.34 -3.19 13.37
N PHE A 277 -12.06 -3.52 13.46
CA PHE A 277 -10.94 -2.69 13.02
C PHE A 277 -9.97 -3.55 12.24
N GLU A 278 -9.36 -2.97 11.22
CA GLU A 278 -8.31 -3.60 10.42
C GLU A 278 -6.95 -3.00 10.78
N SER A 279 -5.93 -3.84 10.93
CA SER A 279 -4.58 -3.33 11.02
C SER A 279 -3.56 -4.35 10.51
N GLY A 280 -2.76 -3.93 9.54
CA GLY A 280 -1.60 -4.70 9.09
C GLY A 280 -0.30 -4.11 9.66
N ARG A 281 -0.02 -2.85 9.29
CA ARG A 281 1.24 -2.17 9.61
C ARG A 281 1.52 -2.08 11.11
N TYR A 282 0.53 -1.70 11.92
CA TYR A 282 0.71 -1.59 13.37
C TYR A 282 1.09 -2.94 14.01
N LEU A 283 0.48 -4.03 13.52
CA LEU A 283 0.61 -5.35 14.12
C LEU A 283 1.96 -6.03 13.84
N VAL A 284 2.56 -5.77 12.67
CA VAL A 284 3.80 -6.45 12.27
C VAL A 284 4.95 -5.52 11.90
N GLY A 285 4.71 -4.21 11.76
CA GLY A 285 5.69 -3.25 11.23
C GLY A 285 7.02 -3.26 11.98
N ASP A 286 6.97 -3.11 13.31
CA ASP A 286 8.15 -3.06 14.17
C ASP A 286 8.72 -4.43 14.54
N SER A 287 8.04 -5.52 14.18
CA SER A 287 8.53 -6.89 14.40
C SER A 287 9.71 -7.24 13.50
N GLY A 288 9.83 -6.59 12.34
CA GLY A 288 10.77 -6.98 11.28
C GLY A 288 11.98 -6.07 11.15
N ARG A 289 13.14 -6.68 10.94
CA ARG A 289 14.39 -6.00 10.55
C ARG A 289 14.98 -6.66 9.32
N LEU A 290 15.56 -5.86 8.42
CA LEU A 290 16.39 -6.35 7.32
C LEU A 290 17.85 -6.09 7.67
N VAL A 291 18.70 -7.12 7.60
CA VAL A 291 20.15 -7.01 7.72
C VAL A 291 20.77 -7.20 6.34
N SER A 292 21.70 -6.32 6.00
CA SER A 292 22.34 -6.20 4.68
C SER A 292 23.84 -6.00 4.86
N THR A 293 24.64 -6.58 3.96
CA THR A 293 26.11 -6.48 3.98
C THR A 293 26.58 -5.44 2.97
N VAL A 294 27.51 -4.58 3.38
CA VAL A 294 28.25 -3.70 2.48
C VAL A 294 29.17 -4.54 1.60
N THR A 295 28.94 -4.53 0.30
CA THR A 295 29.73 -5.27 -0.70
C THR A 295 30.89 -4.45 -1.25
N ASP A 296 30.70 -3.14 -1.43
CA ASP A 296 31.72 -2.23 -1.95
C ASP A 296 31.54 -0.82 -1.38
N VAL A 297 32.63 -0.05 -1.29
CA VAL A 297 32.60 1.37 -0.94
C VAL A 297 33.47 2.12 -1.93
N LYS A 298 32.88 3.06 -2.66
CA LYS A 298 33.57 3.80 -3.72
C LYS A 298 33.25 5.28 -3.73
N ASN A 299 34.23 6.06 -4.19
CA ASN A 299 34.06 7.48 -4.48
C ASN A 299 33.77 7.68 -5.97
N SER A 300 32.71 8.42 -6.29
CA SER A 300 32.38 8.79 -7.66
C SER A 300 32.00 10.26 -7.71
N ARG A 301 32.83 11.06 -8.39
CA ARG A 301 32.61 12.50 -8.63
C ARG A 301 32.25 13.29 -7.34
N GLY A 302 32.99 13.02 -6.26
CA GLY A 302 32.79 13.70 -4.97
C GLY A 302 31.67 13.11 -4.09
N ASN A 303 30.99 12.05 -4.52
CA ASN A 303 30.02 11.34 -3.69
C ASN A 303 30.55 9.95 -3.30
N THR A 304 30.41 9.62 -2.02
CA THR A 304 30.69 8.28 -1.50
C THR A 304 29.45 7.39 -1.67
N TYR A 305 29.65 6.20 -2.21
CA TYR A 305 28.63 5.17 -2.34
C TYR A 305 29.05 3.94 -1.54
N ALA A 306 28.15 3.42 -0.71
CA ALA A 306 28.23 2.08 -0.17
C ALA A 306 27.23 1.19 -0.93
N VAL A 307 27.74 0.17 -1.61
CA VAL A 307 26.93 -0.79 -2.36
C VAL A 307 26.59 -1.94 -1.43
N LEU A 308 25.32 -2.26 -1.29
CA LEU A 308 24.80 -3.28 -0.41
C LEU A 308 24.42 -4.55 -1.20
N ASP A 309 24.37 -5.70 -0.52
CA ASP A 309 23.82 -6.94 -1.09
C ASP A 309 22.28 -6.97 -1.13
N SER A 310 21.66 -5.87 -0.71
CA SER A 310 20.22 -5.62 -0.74
C SER A 310 19.91 -4.26 -1.36
N GLY A 311 18.76 -4.14 -2.00
CA GLY A 311 18.31 -2.91 -2.66
C GLY A 311 16.79 -2.80 -2.68
N ILE A 312 16.25 -2.02 -3.61
CA ILE A 312 14.80 -1.85 -3.79
C ILE A 312 14.07 -3.16 -4.17
N ASN A 313 14.82 -4.17 -4.62
CA ASN A 313 14.32 -5.52 -4.84
C ASN A 313 13.94 -6.25 -3.55
N HIS A 314 14.49 -5.85 -2.40
CA HIS A 314 14.22 -6.48 -1.10
C HIS A 314 13.63 -5.51 -0.07
N LEU A 315 13.89 -4.21 -0.20
CA LEU A 315 13.30 -3.13 0.60
C LEU A 315 12.74 -2.05 -0.32
N GLY A 316 11.78 -2.45 -1.14
CA GLY A 316 11.12 -1.60 -2.12
C GLY A 316 10.02 -0.74 -1.49
N GLY A 317 9.31 -1.27 -0.49
CA GLY A 317 8.40 -0.50 0.36
C GLY A 317 7.31 0.29 -0.34
N LEU A 318 7.00 0.00 -1.62
CA LEU A 318 6.28 0.82 -2.62
C LEU A 318 7.14 1.52 -3.69
N SER A 319 8.27 0.96 -4.14
CA SER A 319 9.11 1.50 -5.24
C SER A 319 8.35 1.79 -6.54
N GLY A 320 7.16 1.18 -6.75
CA GLY A 320 6.23 1.52 -7.82
C GLY A 320 5.50 2.86 -7.69
N LEU A 321 5.54 3.51 -6.51
CA LEU A 321 4.97 4.85 -6.26
C LEU A 321 5.97 5.99 -6.51
N GLY A 322 7.12 5.71 -7.11
CA GLY A 322 8.08 6.74 -7.54
C GLY A 322 8.85 7.45 -6.41
N ARG A 323 8.67 7.03 -5.15
CA ARG A 323 9.44 7.52 -4.00
C ARG A 323 9.75 6.39 -3.03
N LEU A 324 11.03 6.25 -2.68
CA LEU A 324 11.44 5.58 -1.45
C LEU A 324 11.34 6.62 -0.34
N LEU A 325 10.63 6.28 0.74
CA LEU A 325 10.62 7.09 1.96
C LEU A 325 12.05 7.24 2.49
N PRO A 326 12.39 8.30 3.24
CA PRO A 326 13.71 8.40 3.85
C PRO A 326 13.95 7.20 4.76
N LEU A 327 14.79 6.27 4.31
CA LEU A 327 15.16 5.07 5.06
C LEU A 327 16.39 5.39 5.91
N SER A 328 16.43 4.85 7.11
CA SER A 328 17.57 4.93 8.02
C SER A 328 18.13 3.53 8.25
N ALA A 329 19.44 3.41 8.05
CA ALA A 329 20.20 2.22 8.37
C ALA A 329 20.97 2.43 9.67
N GLN A 330 21.18 1.35 10.42
CA GLN A 330 21.98 1.33 11.63
C GLN A 330 23.13 0.35 11.47
N PRO A 331 24.39 0.75 11.69
CA PRO A 331 25.51 -0.19 11.69
C PRO A 331 25.37 -1.13 12.88
N LEU A 332 25.49 -2.44 12.65
CA LEU A 332 25.51 -3.39 13.75
C LEU A 332 26.83 -3.28 14.51
N SER A 333 26.79 -3.14 15.82
CA SER A 333 27.98 -3.16 16.68
C SER A 333 28.40 -4.61 16.99
N GLY A 334 29.70 -4.88 17.15
CA GLY A 334 30.20 -6.20 17.58
C GLY A 334 31.53 -6.61 16.95
N PRO A 335 32.17 -7.69 17.45
CA PRO A 335 33.45 -8.17 16.94
C PRO A 335 33.26 -8.72 15.53
N GLY A 336 33.75 -8.00 14.52
CA GLY A 336 33.88 -8.51 13.15
C GLY A 336 35.20 -9.25 12.96
N PRO A 337 35.38 -9.96 11.81
CA PRO A 337 36.66 -10.59 11.45
C PRO A 337 37.80 -9.58 11.30
N VAL A 338 37.50 -8.29 11.20
CA VAL A 338 38.45 -7.19 11.36
C VAL A 338 38.16 -6.52 12.70
N ALA A 339 38.79 -7.03 13.75
CA ALA A 339 38.85 -6.34 15.03
C ALA A 339 39.77 -5.12 14.90
N ASP A 340 39.25 -4.02 14.36
CA ASP A 340 39.87 -2.70 14.45
C ASP A 340 38.79 -1.65 14.72
N GLU A 341 38.93 -1.03 15.90
CA GLU A 341 38.37 0.23 16.38
C GLU A 341 37.22 0.81 15.52
N ALA A 342 36.01 0.33 15.75
CA ALA A 342 34.79 0.95 15.20
C ALA A 342 34.60 2.42 15.65
N GLY A 343 35.39 2.88 16.64
CA GLY A 343 35.33 4.24 17.20
C GLY A 343 36.10 5.32 16.45
N ASP A 344 36.98 4.97 15.50
CA ASP A 344 37.94 5.93 14.89
C ASP A 344 37.60 6.31 13.43
N ARG A 345 36.38 5.99 12.96
CA ARG A 345 35.98 6.26 11.57
C ARG A 345 35.11 7.51 11.50
N GLU A 346 35.71 8.61 11.03
CA GLU A 346 35.01 9.89 10.81
C GLU A 346 33.69 9.68 10.04
N PRO A 347 32.55 10.15 10.58
CA PRO A 347 31.27 10.15 9.87
C PRO A 347 31.37 10.93 8.57
N ALA A 348 30.80 10.37 7.49
CA ALA A 348 30.74 11.04 6.21
C ALA A 348 29.41 10.74 5.51
N PRO A 349 28.77 11.73 4.86
CA PRO A 349 27.56 11.48 4.08
C PRO A 349 27.80 10.41 3.02
N VAL A 350 27.07 9.29 3.12
CA VAL A 350 27.19 8.16 2.20
C VAL A 350 25.86 7.88 1.51
N THR A 351 25.90 7.58 0.22
CA THR A 351 24.74 7.07 -0.52
C THR A 351 24.71 5.56 -0.41
N LEU A 352 23.63 5.01 0.14
CA LEU A 352 23.39 3.56 0.19
C LEU A 352 22.73 3.14 -1.12
N ALA A 353 23.47 2.40 -1.94
CA ALA A 353 23.01 1.84 -3.20
C ALA A 353 22.84 0.32 -3.08
N GLY A 354 21.87 -0.25 -3.78
CA GLY A 354 21.72 -1.70 -3.87
C GLY A 354 22.52 -2.31 -5.03
N PRO A 355 22.37 -3.63 -5.26
CA PRO A 355 23.15 -4.39 -6.24
C PRO A 355 22.60 -4.35 -7.67
N LEU A 356 21.46 -3.69 -7.91
CA LEU A 356 20.76 -3.76 -9.20
C LEU A 356 21.41 -2.85 -10.24
N CYS A 357 21.35 -3.28 -11.51
CA CYS A 357 21.88 -2.51 -12.65
C CYS A 357 20.93 -1.37 -13.07
N THR A 358 20.45 -0.57 -12.12
CA THR A 358 19.62 0.61 -12.35
C THR A 358 20.05 1.76 -11.44
N PRO A 359 20.14 2.99 -11.95
CA PRO A 359 20.47 4.15 -11.11
C PRO A 359 19.41 4.47 -10.05
N ALA A 360 18.22 3.87 -10.15
CA ALA A 360 17.14 4.02 -9.17
C ALA A 360 17.34 3.15 -7.91
N ASP A 361 18.30 2.23 -7.89
CA ASP A 361 18.54 1.34 -6.75
C ASP A 361 19.33 2.04 -5.64
N ILE A 362 18.67 3.01 -5.00
CA ILE A 362 19.22 3.85 -3.95
C ILE A 362 18.29 3.81 -2.76
N LEU A 363 18.73 3.20 -1.66
CA LEU A 363 17.94 3.08 -0.43
C LEU A 363 17.99 4.36 0.42
N ALA A 364 19.14 5.04 0.45
CA ALA A 364 19.29 6.30 1.18
C ALA A 364 20.35 7.19 0.49
N ARG A 365 20.11 8.49 0.50
CA ARG A 365 21.07 9.51 0.02
C ARG A 365 21.59 10.31 1.20
N ALA A 366 22.90 10.57 1.21
CA ALA A 366 23.56 11.34 2.27
C ALA A 366 23.23 10.82 3.68
N ALA A 367 23.22 9.49 3.84
CA ALA A 367 23.05 8.86 5.15
C ALA A 367 24.23 9.23 6.04
N ASP A 368 23.92 9.67 7.26
CA ASP A 368 24.92 10.00 8.28
C ASP A 368 25.33 8.71 9.00
N LEU A 369 26.40 8.10 8.53
CA LEU A 369 26.92 6.82 9.00
C LEU A 369 28.43 6.94 9.26
N PRO A 370 28.98 6.12 10.18
CA PRO A 370 30.43 6.02 10.33
C PRO A 370 31.04 5.54 9.01
N GLY A 371 32.35 5.74 8.84
CA GLY A 371 33.06 5.25 7.65
C GLY A 371 32.84 3.75 7.39
N LEU A 372 32.02 3.43 6.39
CA LEU A 372 31.69 2.05 6.02
C LEU A 372 32.83 1.39 5.24
N ARG A 373 32.93 0.07 5.35
CA ARG A 373 33.85 -0.78 4.59
C ARG A 373 33.12 -2.03 4.08
N PRO A 374 33.63 -2.68 3.02
CA PRO A 374 33.14 -4.00 2.64
C PRO A 374 33.15 -4.98 3.82
N GLY A 375 32.06 -5.71 4.00
CA GLY A 375 31.82 -6.63 5.11
C GLY A 375 31.12 -6.01 6.33
N ASP A 376 30.98 -4.69 6.41
CA ASP A 376 30.17 -4.06 7.47
C ASP A 376 28.69 -4.43 7.29
N LEU A 377 27.98 -4.63 8.40
CA LEU A 377 26.57 -4.98 8.41
C LEU A 377 25.71 -3.78 8.78
N LEU A 378 24.66 -3.55 7.99
CA LEU A 378 23.64 -2.54 8.23
C LEU A 378 22.29 -3.21 8.51
N ALA A 379 21.60 -2.75 9.55
CA ALA A 379 20.24 -3.13 9.85
C ALA A 379 19.26 -2.00 9.52
N PHE A 380 18.15 -2.35 8.89
CA PHE A 380 17.01 -1.48 8.62
C PHE A 380 15.87 -1.90 9.57
N PRO A 381 15.50 -1.07 10.55
CA PRO A 381 14.47 -1.41 11.51
C PRO A 381 13.06 -1.18 10.96
N ASN A 382 12.05 -1.75 11.61
CA ASN A 382 10.64 -1.46 11.33
C ASN A 382 10.21 -1.74 9.88
N VAL A 383 10.63 -2.90 9.36
CA VAL A 383 10.34 -3.36 7.98
C VAL A 383 9.55 -4.67 7.96
N GLY A 384 8.86 -4.98 9.06
CA GLY A 384 8.02 -6.17 9.16
C GLY A 384 6.71 -6.08 8.38
N ALA A 385 6.28 -4.87 8.02
CA ALA A 385 5.13 -4.62 7.16
C ALA A 385 5.59 -3.96 5.86
N TYR A 386 5.14 -4.48 4.71
CA TYR A 386 5.46 -3.97 3.37
C TYR A 386 6.97 -3.89 3.06
N GLY A 387 7.81 -4.59 3.82
CA GLY A 387 9.22 -4.76 3.50
C GLY A 387 9.36 -5.71 2.31
N LEU A 388 9.63 -6.98 2.59
CA LEU A 388 9.84 -7.97 1.53
C LEU A 388 8.61 -8.16 0.63
N SER A 389 7.42 -8.23 1.24
CA SER A 389 6.14 -8.50 0.56
C SER A 389 5.75 -7.47 -0.51
N ALA A 390 6.25 -6.23 -0.41
CA ALA A 390 5.98 -5.15 -1.36
C ALA A 390 7.25 -4.72 -2.15
N SER A 391 8.17 -5.66 -2.36
CA SER A 391 9.46 -5.42 -3.04
C SER A 391 9.57 -6.09 -4.42
N LEU A 392 10.54 -5.66 -5.22
CA LEU A 392 10.73 -6.14 -6.60
C LEU A 392 11.48 -7.49 -6.67
N LEU A 393 10.95 -8.53 -6.01
CA LEU A 393 11.62 -9.83 -5.82
C LEU A 393 12.02 -10.54 -7.12
N GLY A 394 11.28 -10.31 -8.21
CA GLY A 394 11.58 -10.90 -9.52
C GLY A 394 12.51 -10.08 -10.40
N PHE A 395 12.86 -8.86 -9.99
CA PHE A 395 13.64 -7.95 -10.83
C PHE A 395 15.10 -8.40 -10.89
N LEU A 396 15.61 -8.55 -12.11
CA LEU A 396 16.97 -9.04 -12.43
C LEU A 396 17.30 -10.45 -11.87
N GLY A 397 16.32 -11.18 -11.34
CA GLY A 397 16.48 -12.59 -10.94
C GLY A 397 17.39 -12.83 -9.74
N HIS A 398 17.58 -11.83 -8.87
CA HIS A 398 18.29 -12.02 -7.60
C HIS A 398 17.50 -12.95 -6.66
N PRO A 399 18.18 -13.77 -5.84
CA PRO A 399 17.49 -14.56 -4.83
C PRO A 399 16.84 -13.64 -3.79
N ALA A 400 15.64 -13.98 -3.33
CA ALA A 400 15.05 -13.29 -2.18
C ALA A 400 15.92 -13.48 -0.92
N PRO A 401 15.88 -12.55 0.04
CA PRO A 401 16.47 -12.71 1.35
C PRO A 401 15.96 -13.96 2.05
N ALA A 402 16.75 -14.52 2.95
CA ALA A 402 16.19 -15.45 3.93
C ALA A 402 15.28 -14.67 4.90
N GLU A 403 14.18 -15.28 5.32
CA GLU A 403 13.26 -14.79 6.34
C GLU A 403 13.37 -15.73 7.54
N LEU A 404 13.71 -15.16 8.70
CA LEU A 404 13.80 -15.87 9.96
C LEU A 404 12.72 -15.37 10.90
N VAL A 405 12.04 -16.29 11.55
CA VAL A 405 11.11 -15.98 12.62
C VAL A 405 11.73 -16.40 13.94
N VAL A 406 11.76 -15.49 14.90
CA VAL A 406 12.33 -15.72 16.23
C VAL A 406 11.30 -15.50 17.32
N ASP A 407 11.46 -16.23 18.42
CA ASP A 407 10.74 -16.01 19.67
C ASP A 407 11.74 -16.06 20.83
N GLY A 408 12.04 -14.89 21.43
CA GLY A 408 13.17 -14.80 22.35
C GLY A 408 14.48 -15.14 21.64
N ALA A 409 15.26 -16.05 22.21
CA ALA A 409 16.51 -16.51 21.61
C ALA A 409 16.33 -17.68 20.62
N GLU A 410 15.11 -18.20 20.47
CA GLU A 410 14.82 -19.36 19.63
C GLU A 410 14.52 -18.95 18.18
N THR A 411 15.10 -19.66 17.22
CA THR A 411 14.69 -19.58 15.82
C THR A 411 13.53 -20.54 15.60
N VAL A 412 12.34 -20.00 15.37
CA VAL A 412 11.09 -20.75 15.14
C VAL A 412 11.08 -21.34 13.73
N SER A 413 11.46 -20.53 12.74
CA SER A 413 11.51 -20.94 11.33
C SER A 413 12.54 -20.15 10.55
N ALA A 414 12.99 -20.73 9.44
CA ALA A 414 13.83 -20.08 8.45
C ALA A 414 13.36 -20.50 7.06
N SER A 415 12.93 -19.53 6.25
CA SER A 415 12.40 -19.74 4.91
C SER A 415 13.00 -18.76 3.91
N ARG A 416 12.76 -19.01 2.62
CA ARG A 416 13.13 -18.10 1.53
C ARG A 416 12.12 -18.22 0.40
N LEU A 417 11.62 -17.08 -0.06
CA LEU A 417 10.76 -17.04 -1.25
C LEU A 417 11.54 -17.46 -2.51
N ALA A 418 10.92 -18.27 -3.35
CA ALA A 418 11.49 -18.72 -4.61
C ALA A 418 10.47 -18.56 -5.74
N LEU A 419 10.87 -17.87 -6.80
CA LEU A 419 10.04 -17.73 -8.00
C LEU A 419 10.15 -19.00 -8.84
N ARG A 420 9.00 -19.62 -9.13
CA ARG A 420 8.91 -20.81 -9.97
C ARG A 420 8.05 -20.51 -11.20
N ARG A 421 8.50 -20.96 -12.38
CA ARG A 421 7.69 -20.91 -13.59
C ARG A 421 6.86 -22.18 -13.67
N HIS A 422 5.57 -22.01 -13.93
CA HIS A 422 4.64 -23.11 -14.17
C HIS A 422 4.17 -23.06 -15.61
N THR A 423 4.06 -24.23 -16.24
CA THR A 423 3.46 -24.34 -17.57
C THR A 423 1.97 -24.10 -17.46
N VAL A 424 1.46 -23.09 -18.16
CA VAL A 424 0.03 -22.81 -18.26
C VAL A 424 -0.49 -23.49 -19.51
N SER A 425 -1.54 -24.29 -19.36
CA SER A 425 -2.25 -24.83 -20.53
C SER A 425 -3.06 -23.71 -21.19
N PRO A 426 -3.17 -23.68 -22.53
CA PRO A 426 -4.09 -22.78 -23.20
C PRO A 426 -5.49 -22.96 -22.62
N LEU A 427 -6.21 -21.87 -22.37
CA LEU A 427 -7.64 -21.93 -22.09
C LEU A 427 -8.29 -22.57 -23.33
N THR A 428 -8.64 -23.85 -23.26
CA THR A 428 -9.43 -24.49 -24.31
C THR A 428 -10.79 -23.81 -24.30
N ALA A 429 -11.12 -23.12 -25.38
CA ALA A 429 -12.36 -22.39 -25.51
C ALA A 429 -13.56 -23.33 -25.36
N SER A 430 -14.23 -23.26 -24.23
CA SER A 430 -15.64 -23.68 -24.09
C SER A 430 -16.37 -22.63 -23.26
N ARG A 431 -16.51 -21.44 -23.84
CA ARG A 431 -17.47 -20.39 -23.47
C ARG A 431 -17.45 -19.33 -24.57
N THR A 432 -17.87 -19.76 -25.75
CA THR A 432 -18.20 -18.86 -26.86
C THR A 432 -19.68 -19.06 -27.10
N GLU A 433 -20.50 -18.50 -26.22
CA GLU A 433 -21.90 -18.21 -26.48
C GLU A 433 -22.26 -17.06 -25.53
N ASP A 434 -22.87 -16.02 -26.09
CA ASP A 434 -23.36 -14.78 -25.45
C ASP A 434 -22.38 -13.62 -25.25
N ILE A 435 -21.64 -13.25 -26.30
CA ILE A 435 -21.36 -11.82 -26.58
C ILE A 435 -21.58 -11.59 -28.09
N THR A 436 -22.83 -11.53 -28.51
CA THR A 436 -23.20 -11.01 -29.83
C THR A 436 -24.48 -10.19 -29.72
N ALA A 437 -24.36 -9.01 -29.11
CA ALA A 437 -25.23 -7.89 -29.41
C ALA A 437 -24.48 -6.61 -29.08
N MET A 438 -24.54 -5.64 -29.99
CA MET A 438 -23.93 -4.31 -29.91
C MET A 438 -22.48 -4.17 -30.40
N THR A 439 -22.25 -4.49 -31.67
CA THR A 439 -21.29 -3.72 -32.49
C THR A 439 -21.89 -3.46 -33.86
N GLU A 440 -22.68 -2.40 -33.97
CA GLU A 440 -22.93 -1.75 -35.26
C GLU A 440 -22.02 -0.51 -35.36
N THR A 441 -21.09 -0.62 -36.30
CA THR A 441 -20.57 0.44 -37.19
C THR A 441 -20.23 1.82 -36.60
N THR A 442 -18.93 2.16 -36.60
CA THR A 442 -18.48 3.37 -37.30
C THR A 442 -17.08 3.17 -37.86
N THR A 443 -16.97 3.08 -39.18
CA THR A 443 -15.73 3.28 -39.93
C THR A 443 -15.39 4.77 -39.91
N GLY A 444 -14.27 5.15 -39.30
CA GLY A 444 -13.77 6.52 -39.26
C GLY A 444 -12.30 6.58 -39.64
N THR A 445 -12.05 7.09 -40.84
CA THR A 445 -10.74 7.37 -41.45
C THR A 445 -9.89 8.30 -40.59
N THR A 446 -8.63 7.93 -40.33
CA THR A 446 -7.61 8.81 -39.73
C THR A 446 -7.08 9.80 -40.77
N PRO A 447 -7.09 11.12 -40.55
CA PRO A 447 -6.26 12.04 -41.32
C PRO A 447 -4.91 12.22 -40.63
N ALA A 448 -3.84 12.03 -41.38
CA ALA A 448 -2.51 12.52 -41.00
C ALA A 448 -2.52 14.06 -41.11
N GLY A 449 -2.38 14.74 -39.97
CA GLY A 449 -2.30 16.20 -39.88
C GLY A 449 -0.86 16.71 -39.97
N THR A 450 -0.61 17.58 -40.94
CA THR A 450 0.66 18.25 -41.23
C THR A 450 0.97 19.38 -40.24
N ALA A 451 2.25 19.57 -39.92
CA ALA A 451 2.77 20.68 -39.14
C ALA A 451 2.78 21.99 -39.97
N ASP A 452 1.78 22.88 -39.80
CA ASP A 452 1.91 24.34 -39.99
C ASP A 452 0.60 25.17 -39.80
N GLU A 453 -0.19 24.90 -38.74
CA GLU A 453 -1.26 25.86 -38.34
C GLU A 453 -0.92 26.57 -37.02
N PRO A 454 -1.15 27.90 -36.93
CA PRO A 454 -0.94 28.66 -35.70
C PRO A 454 -2.01 28.26 -34.67
N ALA A 455 -1.57 27.76 -33.51
CA ALA A 455 -2.46 27.39 -32.42
C ALA A 455 -3.27 28.60 -31.93
N ALA A 456 -4.53 28.38 -31.56
CA ALA A 456 -5.37 29.39 -30.93
C ALA A 456 -4.65 30.01 -29.72
N PRO A 457 -4.84 31.32 -29.43
CA PRO A 457 -4.20 31.94 -28.27
C PRO A 457 -4.58 31.20 -26.98
N TRP A 458 -3.58 30.86 -26.16
CA TRP A 458 -3.84 30.18 -24.90
C TRP A 458 -4.47 31.10 -23.86
N ASP A 459 -5.24 30.52 -22.95
CA ASP A 459 -5.87 31.27 -21.88
C ASP A 459 -4.91 31.57 -20.70
N PRO A 460 -5.23 32.54 -19.83
CA PRO A 460 -4.39 32.87 -18.68
C PRO A 460 -4.20 31.70 -17.70
N THR A 461 -5.16 30.77 -17.63
CA THR A 461 -5.09 29.57 -16.78
C THR A 461 -3.95 28.67 -17.22
N TYR A 462 -3.72 28.52 -18.53
CA TYR A 462 -2.61 27.75 -19.09
C TYR A 462 -1.25 28.32 -18.68
N THR A 463 -1.14 29.65 -18.69
CA THR A 463 0.09 30.34 -18.31
C THR A 463 0.39 30.13 -16.83
N ALA A 464 -0.62 30.28 -15.98
CA ALA A 464 -0.49 30.06 -14.54
C ALA A 464 -0.08 28.61 -14.22
N LEU A 465 -0.70 27.64 -14.89
CA LEU A 465 -0.39 26.21 -14.73
C LEU A 465 1.08 25.92 -15.06
N LEU A 466 1.56 26.39 -16.21
CA LEU A 466 2.95 26.15 -16.62
C LEU A 466 3.96 26.85 -15.71
N GLN A 467 3.65 28.05 -15.22
CA GLN A 467 4.52 28.79 -14.32
C GLN A 467 4.57 28.19 -12.91
N GLU A 468 3.47 27.58 -12.45
CA GLU A 468 3.42 26.85 -11.17
C GLU A 468 4.22 25.55 -11.27
N ALA A 469 4.03 24.79 -12.35
CA ALA A 469 4.74 23.52 -12.57
C ALA A 469 6.23 23.71 -12.91
N LEU A 470 6.61 24.85 -13.48
CA LEU A 470 7.99 25.19 -13.84
C LEU A 470 8.40 26.55 -13.27
N PRO A 471 8.91 26.60 -12.02
CA PRO A 471 9.26 27.86 -11.35
C PRO A 471 10.26 28.74 -12.10
N ARG A 472 11.09 28.17 -12.99
CA ARG A 472 12.01 28.95 -13.85
C ARG A 472 11.28 29.69 -14.97
N LEU A 473 10.10 29.25 -15.40
CA LEU A 473 9.24 30.03 -16.31
C LEU A 473 8.67 31.26 -15.60
N ALA A 474 8.28 31.13 -14.33
CA ALA A 474 7.77 32.26 -13.54
C ALA A 474 8.80 33.38 -13.39
N ALA A 475 10.09 33.05 -13.30
CA ALA A 475 11.19 34.01 -13.22
C ALA A 475 11.47 34.77 -14.55
N GLN A 476 10.94 34.31 -15.68
CA GLN A 476 11.18 34.88 -17.01
C GLN A 476 10.13 35.95 -17.42
N GLY A 477 9.10 36.17 -16.60
CA GLY A 477 8.04 37.14 -16.89
C GLY A 477 6.99 36.57 -17.85
N GLU A 478 6.76 37.25 -18.97
CA GLU A 478 5.74 36.86 -19.97
C GLU A 478 6.13 35.55 -20.70
N LEU A 479 5.21 34.59 -20.74
CA LEU A 479 5.43 33.28 -21.35
C LEU A 479 5.45 33.38 -22.89
N LYS A 480 6.61 33.12 -23.51
CA LYS A 480 6.74 33.14 -24.97
C LYS A 480 6.46 31.76 -25.61
N PRO A 481 5.83 31.70 -26.80
CA PRO A 481 5.47 30.45 -27.49
C PRO A 481 6.60 29.49 -27.80
N ASP A 482 7.78 30.01 -28.04
CA ASP A 482 8.99 29.30 -28.43
C ASP A 482 9.92 29.02 -27.24
N THR A 483 9.49 29.34 -26.02
CA THR A 483 10.29 29.07 -24.81
C THR A 483 10.55 27.57 -24.68
N SER A 484 11.80 27.17 -24.53
CA SER A 484 12.13 25.76 -24.29
C SER A 484 11.69 25.35 -22.89
N LEU A 485 10.71 24.45 -22.80
CA LEU A 485 10.25 23.92 -21.51
C LEU A 485 11.36 23.12 -20.81
N LYS A 486 12.14 22.36 -21.58
CA LYS A 486 13.32 21.64 -21.06
C LYS A 486 14.35 22.58 -20.43
N ALA A 487 14.65 23.72 -21.07
CA ALA A 487 15.55 24.72 -20.49
C ALA A 487 14.96 25.37 -19.23
N ALA A 488 13.64 25.46 -19.16
CA ALA A 488 12.90 25.94 -17.99
C ALA A 488 12.71 24.88 -16.89
N GLY A 489 13.35 23.71 -17.00
CA GLY A 489 13.36 22.69 -15.95
C GLY A 489 12.32 21.58 -16.13
N LEU A 490 11.72 21.45 -17.32
CA LEU A 490 10.85 20.31 -17.64
C LEU A 490 11.69 19.04 -17.80
N ASP A 491 11.88 18.33 -16.70
CA ASP A 491 12.38 16.95 -16.67
C ASP A 491 11.22 15.94 -16.72
N SER A 492 11.51 14.64 -16.67
CA SER A 492 10.49 13.59 -16.74
C SER A 492 9.46 13.65 -15.61
N LEU A 493 9.81 14.19 -14.44
CA LEU A 493 8.88 14.31 -13.31
C LEU A 493 7.99 15.55 -13.49
N ALA A 494 8.58 16.68 -13.87
CA ALA A 494 7.84 17.90 -14.19
C ALA A 494 6.92 17.72 -15.40
N MET A 495 7.29 16.86 -16.36
CA MET A 495 6.43 16.49 -17.49
C MET A 495 5.14 15.78 -17.03
N VAL A 496 5.25 14.84 -16.08
CA VAL A 496 4.08 14.17 -15.50
C VAL A 496 3.22 15.15 -14.70
N GLU A 497 3.84 16.05 -13.93
CA GLU A 497 3.10 17.08 -13.19
C GLU A 497 2.34 18.05 -14.11
N VAL A 498 3.00 18.53 -15.18
CA VAL A 498 2.36 19.37 -16.20
C VAL A 498 1.20 18.61 -16.87
N LEU A 499 1.40 17.34 -17.20
CA LEU A 499 0.38 16.51 -17.84
C LEU A 499 -0.86 16.36 -16.96
N VAL A 500 -0.68 15.91 -15.70
CA VAL A 500 -1.78 15.73 -14.74
C VAL A 500 -2.55 17.04 -14.54
N ARG A 501 -1.84 18.15 -14.31
CA ARG A 501 -2.49 19.44 -14.12
C ARG A 501 -3.26 19.89 -15.37
N VAL A 502 -2.73 19.63 -16.56
CA VAL A 502 -3.41 19.96 -17.83
C VAL A 502 -4.70 19.15 -17.98
N GLU A 503 -4.65 17.85 -17.73
CA GLU A 503 -5.80 16.96 -17.81
C GLU A 503 -6.89 17.35 -16.82
N GLU A 504 -6.52 17.59 -15.56
CA GLU A 504 -7.44 18.04 -14.50
C GLU A 504 -8.04 19.41 -14.80
N THR A 505 -7.22 20.37 -15.24
CA THR A 505 -7.66 21.76 -15.47
C THR A 505 -8.62 21.88 -16.64
N TYR A 506 -8.39 21.11 -17.71
CA TYR A 506 -9.15 21.21 -18.95
C TYR A 506 -10.16 20.09 -19.15
N GLY A 507 -10.24 19.11 -18.23
CA GLY A 507 -11.15 17.98 -18.33
C GLY A 507 -10.90 17.12 -19.58
N ILE A 508 -9.64 16.98 -19.97
CA ILE A 508 -9.20 16.21 -21.14
C ILE A 508 -8.33 15.04 -20.70
N ALA A 509 -8.21 14.02 -21.55
CA ALA A 509 -7.21 12.97 -21.40
C ALA A 509 -6.27 13.03 -22.61
N VAL A 510 -4.97 13.19 -22.37
CA VAL A 510 -3.95 13.25 -23.41
C VAL A 510 -3.54 11.81 -23.75
N PRO A 511 -3.80 11.33 -24.97
CA PRO A 511 -3.52 9.93 -25.31
C PRO A 511 -2.01 9.67 -25.40
N ASP A 512 -1.59 8.42 -25.14
CA ASP A 512 -0.18 8.00 -25.20
C ASP A 512 0.52 8.36 -26.51
N SER A 513 -0.22 8.43 -27.63
CA SER A 513 0.30 8.83 -28.94
C SER A 513 0.78 10.28 -29.00
N GLU A 514 0.30 11.14 -28.11
CA GLU A 514 0.65 12.56 -28.00
C GLU A 514 1.76 12.80 -26.95
N LEU A 515 2.20 11.76 -26.22
CA LEU A 515 3.27 11.86 -25.21
C LEU A 515 4.67 11.80 -25.83
N MET A 516 4.91 12.66 -26.82
CA MET A 516 6.14 12.74 -27.58
C MET A 516 7.02 13.91 -27.11
N ALA A 517 8.33 13.81 -27.32
CA ALA A 517 9.28 14.86 -26.95
C ALA A 517 8.95 16.22 -27.60
N ASP A 518 8.38 16.21 -28.80
CA ASP A 518 8.00 17.41 -29.54
C ASP A 518 6.77 18.10 -28.92
N THR A 519 5.84 17.34 -28.34
CA THR A 519 4.67 17.89 -27.62
C THR A 519 5.10 18.76 -26.46
N PHE A 520 6.13 18.33 -25.73
CA PHE A 520 6.66 19.01 -24.55
C PHE A 520 7.86 19.93 -24.85
N ALA A 521 8.13 20.23 -26.12
CA ALA A 521 9.26 21.08 -26.50
C ALA A 521 9.05 22.54 -26.07
N THR A 522 7.86 23.10 -26.31
CA THR A 522 7.52 24.49 -26.04
C THR A 522 6.08 24.65 -25.50
N PRO A 523 5.73 25.79 -24.87
CA PRO A 523 4.35 26.08 -24.48
C PRO A 523 3.36 25.97 -25.64
N ALA A 524 3.77 26.37 -26.86
CA ALA A 524 2.92 26.32 -28.05
C ALA A 524 2.67 24.90 -28.56
N SER A 525 3.68 24.02 -28.50
CA SER A 525 3.52 22.63 -28.93
C SER A 525 2.55 21.88 -28.03
N LEU A 526 2.67 22.08 -26.72
CA LEU A 526 1.77 21.47 -25.74
C LEU A 526 0.35 22.04 -25.86
N TRP A 527 0.23 23.37 -26.03
CA TRP A 527 -1.07 24.00 -26.15
C TRP A 527 -1.86 23.50 -27.36
N ARG A 528 -1.19 23.18 -28.47
CA ARG A 528 -1.85 22.66 -29.68
C ARG A 528 -2.60 21.35 -29.40
N VAL A 529 -2.00 20.46 -28.59
CA VAL A 529 -2.63 19.19 -28.19
C VAL A 529 -3.80 19.47 -27.25
N VAL A 530 -3.60 20.35 -26.26
CA VAL A 530 -4.65 20.75 -25.30
C VAL A 530 -5.85 21.37 -26.02
N SER A 531 -5.62 22.31 -26.95
CA SER A 531 -6.70 22.97 -27.69
C SER A 531 -7.48 21.99 -28.56
N ALA A 532 -6.80 21.08 -29.26
CA ALA A 532 -7.44 20.09 -30.12
C ALA A 532 -8.33 19.13 -29.30
N LEU A 533 -7.85 18.68 -28.14
CA LEU A 533 -8.62 17.80 -27.26
C LEU A 533 -9.80 18.51 -26.61
N ARG A 534 -9.65 19.80 -26.25
CA ARG A 534 -10.75 20.62 -25.74
C ARG A 534 -11.86 20.82 -26.77
N GLU A 535 -11.50 21.07 -28.03
CA GLU A 535 -12.48 21.19 -29.11
C GLU A 535 -13.21 19.86 -29.37
N GLN A 536 -12.49 18.73 -29.33
CA GLN A 536 -13.10 17.40 -29.45
C GLN A 536 -14.05 17.09 -28.27
N ALA A 537 -13.70 17.49 -27.05
CA ALA A 537 -14.57 17.34 -25.88
C ALA A 537 -15.82 18.23 -25.98
N ALA A 538 -15.69 19.46 -26.48
CA ALA A 538 -16.80 20.39 -26.69
C ALA A 538 -17.74 19.98 -27.85
N GLY A 539 -17.22 19.28 -28.86
CA GLY A 539 -17.99 18.78 -30.01
C GLY A 539 -18.75 17.45 -29.78
N ARG A 540 -18.66 16.87 -28.58
CA ARG A 540 -19.34 15.61 -28.18
C ARG A 540 -20.57 15.81 -27.30
N VAL A 541 -21.09 17.04 -27.21
CA VAL A 541 -22.32 17.41 -26.48
C VAL A 541 -23.56 17.21 -27.34
#